data_AF-A0A6C1B7P7-F1
#
_entry.id   AF-A0A6C1B7P7-F1
#
_cell.length_a   1.000
_cell.length_b   1.000
_cell.length_c   1.000
_cell.angle_alpha   90.00
_cell.angle_beta   90.00
_cell.angle_gamma   90.00
#
_symmetry.space_group_name_H-M   'P 1'
#
loop_
_entity.id
_entity.type
_entity.pdbx_description
1 polymer ?
#
loop_
_entity_poly.entity_id
_entity_poly.type
_entity_poly.pdbx_seq_one_letter_code
_entity_poly.pdbx_strand_id
1 'polypeptide(L)'
;MFQMVLPRSARPHFRSAVGYLLLRESPLDPSMIEFDVGAPQLSRVPEHIQVPVALCRTSDLDTAIHVTERLGLSVRAVGSSPIDKQRFRWVFRRPQRKRVSTRLLEPSRLLVGCVCSFVVVTLAGSLIADSMSAQIRERERRLVLKLGAHADELERQTLQRETLAAVASEFPRFRLTSLLNEIAAALPADARVDQIEFADGALTIGGFAPEPGRAIAEMKRHAPELSGFRLESVTANPNPGEQPQFRARLRLLAETKP
;
A
#
# COMPACT_ATOMS: atom_id res chain seq x y z
N MET A 1 4.66 -12.28 -28.55
CA MET A 1 3.86 -11.03 -28.44
C MET A 1 2.41 -11.41 -28.44
N PHE A 2 1.60 -10.80 -27.59
CA PHE A 2 0.17 -11.05 -27.52
C PHE A 2 -0.58 -9.75 -27.24
N GLN A 3 -1.90 -9.77 -27.36
CA GLN A 3 -2.77 -8.63 -27.13
C GLN A 3 -3.54 -8.86 -25.83
N MET A 4 -3.55 -7.88 -24.94
CA MET A 4 -4.43 -7.89 -23.76
C MET A 4 -5.59 -6.93 -23.97
N VAL A 5 -6.79 -7.38 -23.57
CA VAL A 5 -8.00 -6.58 -23.62
C VAL A 5 -8.22 -5.97 -22.23
N LEU A 6 -8.30 -4.64 -22.17
CA LEU A 6 -8.52 -3.90 -20.94
C LEU A 6 -9.78 -3.05 -21.05
N PRO A 7 -10.46 -2.73 -19.94
CA PRO A 7 -11.53 -1.74 -19.96
C PRO A 7 -10.96 -0.36 -20.33
N ARG A 8 -11.76 0.45 -21.03
CA ARG A 8 -11.36 1.78 -21.52
C ARG A 8 -11.00 2.74 -20.38
N SER A 9 -11.56 2.53 -19.19
CA SER A 9 -11.19 3.26 -17.97
C SER A 9 -9.72 3.06 -17.57
N ALA A 10 -9.08 1.97 -17.98
CA ALA A 10 -7.67 1.70 -17.72
C ALA A 10 -6.72 2.43 -18.68
N ARG A 11 -7.23 3.14 -19.69
CA ARG A 11 -6.41 3.86 -20.69
C ARG A 11 -5.35 4.82 -20.12
N PRO A 12 -5.56 5.61 -19.05
CA PRO A 12 -4.50 6.47 -18.48
C PRO A 12 -3.40 5.67 -17.76
N HIS A 13 -3.71 4.48 -17.24
CA HIS A 13 -2.81 3.66 -16.44
C HIS A 13 -2.64 2.25 -17.01
N PHE A 14 -2.68 2.11 -18.33
CA PHE A 14 -2.74 0.81 -19.00
C PHE A 14 -1.50 -0.04 -18.73
N ARG A 15 -0.32 0.57 -18.56
CA ARG A 15 0.90 -0.15 -18.19
C ARG A 15 0.77 -0.84 -16.84
N SER A 16 0.23 -0.14 -15.85
CA SER A 16 0.00 -0.69 -14.51
C SER A 16 -1.08 -1.76 -14.52
N ALA A 17 -2.14 -1.56 -15.31
CA ALA A 17 -3.22 -2.55 -15.47
C ALA A 17 -2.71 -3.85 -16.12
N VAL A 18 -1.87 -3.77 -17.16
CA VAL A 18 -1.19 -4.94 -17.73
C VAL A 18 -0.32 -5.64 -16.69
N GLY A 19 0.48 -4.87 -15.92
CA GLY A 19 1.31 -5.45 -14.86
C GLY A 19 0.49 -6.21 -13.80
N TYR A 20 -0.64 -5.64 -13.37
CA TYR A 20 -1.55 -6.29 -12.43
C TYR A 20 -2.17 -7.57 -13.00
N LEU A 21 -2.60 -7.54 -14.27
CA LEU A 21 -3.13 -8.76 -14.92
C LEU A 21 -2.06 -9.82 -15.10
N LEU A 22 -0.84 -9.44 -15.47
CA LEU A 22 0.28 -10.37 -15.54
C LEU A 22 0.57 -11.00 -14.19
N LEU A 23 0.57 -10.22 -13.10
CA LEU A 23 0.75 -10.73 -11.74
C LEU A 23 -0.34 -11.74 -11.36
N ARG A 24 -1.58 -11.49 -11.79
CA ARG A 24 -2.75 -12.28 -11.40
C ARG A 24 -2.95 -13.53 -12.24
N GLU A 25 -2.68 -13.46 -13.54
CA GLU A 25 -3.02 -14.50 -14.52
C GLU A 25 -1.80 -15.30 -15.01
N SER A 26 -0.58 -14.78 -14.86
CA SER A 26 0.62 -15.49 -15.29
C SER A 26 0.96 -16.62 -14.32
N PRO A 27 1.26 -17.84 -14.81
CA PRO A 27 1.80 -18.91 -13.98
C PRO A 27 3.30 -18.71 -13.65
N LEU A 28 3.95 -17.70 -14.25
CA LEU A 28 5.37 -17.41 -14.07
C LEU A 28 5.57 -16.40 -12.94
N ASP A 29 6.62 -16.62 -12.14
CA ASP A 29 7.05 -15.68 -11.09
C ASP A 29 7.34 -14.29 -11.70
N PRO A 30 6.80 -13.20 -11.12
CA PRO A 30 7.03 -11.83 -11.61
C PRO A 30 8.51 -11.44 -11.71
N SER A 31 9.39 -12.01 -10.89
CA SER A 31 10.84 -11.76 -10.94
C SER A 31 11.52 -12.37 -12.16
N MET A 32 10.90 -13.38 -12.78
CA MET A 32 11.45 -14.13 -13.91
C MET A 32 11.07 -13.53 -15.27
N ILE A 33 10.17 -12.55 -15.30
CA ILE A 33 9.62 -11.96 -16.51
C ILE A 33 9.77 -10.44 -16.52
N GLU A 34 10.21 -9.92 -17.66
CA GLU A 34 10.24 -8.49 -17.96
C GLU A 34 9.25 -8.23 -19.10
N PHE A 35 8.49 -7.14 -19.00
CA PHE A 35 7.47 -6.83 -19.98
C PHE A 35 7.52 -5.37 -20.43
N ASP A 36 7.14 -5.14 -21.67
CA ASP A 36 6.91 -3.80 -22.18
C ASP A 36 5.60 -3.74 -22.97
N VAL A 37 4.97 -2.58 -22.93
CA VAL A 37 3.65 -2.35 -23.50
C VAL A 37 3.74 -1.35 -24.64
N GLY A 38 3.11 -1.68 -25.77
CA GLY A 38 2.97 -0.73 -26.87
C GLY A 38 1.80 0.22 -26.66
N ALA A 39 1.64 1.17 -27.58
CA ALA A 39 0.54 2.13 -27.54
C ALA A 39 -0.83 1.42 -27.57
N PRO A 40 -1.80 1.83 -26.73
CA PRO A 40 -3.13 1.23 -26.70
C PRO A 40 -3.87 1.52 -28.00
N GLN A 41 -4.52 0.49 -28.54
CA GLN A 41 -5.36 0.54 -29.73
C GLN A 41 -6.83 0.47 -29.30
N LEU A 42 -7.71 1.11 -30.06
CA LEU A 42 -9.15 1.00 -29.82
C LEU A 42 -9.60 -0.43 -30.16
N SER A 43 -10.34 -1.06 -29.26
CA SER A 43 -10.95 -2.36 -29.55
C SER A 43 -12.18 -2.18 -30.44
N ARG A 44 -12.65 -3.28 -31.04
CA ARG A 44 -13.95 -3.31 -31.74
C ARG A 44 -15.12 -3.04 -30.79
N VAL A 45 -14.93 -3.33 -29.50
CA VAL A 45 -15.89 -3.03 -28.43
C VAL A 45 -15.59 -1.62 -27.87
N PRO A 46 -16.53 -0.66 -27.89
CA PRO A 46 -16.28 0.74 -27.52
C PRO A 46 -15.78 0.96 -26.07
N GLU A 47 -16.10 0.00 -25.20
CA GLU A 47 -15.74 0.00 -23.78
C GLU A 47 -14.37 -0.63 -23.49
N HIS A 48 -13.69 -1.16 -24.49
CA HIS A 48 -12.42 -1.87 -24.32
C HIS A 48 -11.30 -1.25 -25.17
N ILE A 49 -10.07 -1.41 -24.69
CA ILE A 49 -8.83 -1.10 -25.41
C ILE A 49 -8.02 -2.38 -25.59
N GLN A 50 -7.31 -2.48 -26.70
CA GLN A 50 -6.36 -3.56 -26.97
C GLN A 50 -4.95 -3.03 -26.76
N VAL A 51 -4.19 -3.69 -25.90
CA VAL A 51 -2.81 -3.30 -25.61
C VAL A 51 -1.87 -4.41 -26.08
N PRO A 52 -0.95 -4.12 -27.03
CA PRO A 52 0.07 -5.07 -27.41
C PRO A 52 1.11 -5.20 -26.30
N VAL A 53 1.32 -6.42 -25.82
CA VAL A 53 2.27 -6.75 -24.75
C VAL A 53 3.39 -7.64 -25.30
N ALA A 54 4.62 -7.26 -25.00
CA ALA A 54 5.80 -8.08 -25.23
C ALA A 54 6.33 -8.57 -23.88
N LEU A 55 6.60 -9.87 -23.79
CA LEU A 55 7.21 -10.52 -22.63
C LEU A 55 8.57 -11.08 -23.03
N CYS A 56 9.52 -11.02 -22.10
CA CYS A 56 10.82 -11.66 -22.21
C CYS A 56 11.21 -12.24 -20.84
N ARG A 57 11.96 -13.34 -20.82
CA ARG A 57 12.50 -13.87 -19.57
C ARG A 57 13.69 -13.02 -19.14
N THR A 58 13.79 -12.77 -17.84
CA THR A 58 14.93 -12.05 -17.25
C THR A 58 16.26 -12.71 -17.59
N SER A 59 16.32 -14.06 -17.58
CA SER A 59 17.50 -14.84 -17.94
C SER A 59 18.00 -14.58 -19.37
N ASP A 60 17.06 -14.42 -20.30
CA ASP A 60 17.38 -14.25 -21.73
C ASP A 60 17.94 -12.84 -21.96
N LEU A 61 17.42 -11.83 -21.22
CA LEU A 61 17.96 -10.47 -21.21
C LEU A 61 19.35 -10.42 -20.58
N ASP A 62 19.55 -11.06 -19.44
CA ASP A 62 20.85 -11.08 -18.75
C ASP A 62 21.92 -11.75 -19.59
N THR A 63 21.57 -12.85 -20.26
CA THR A 63 22.47 -13.52 -21.21
C THR A 63 22.83 -12.60 -22.38
N ALA A 64 21.85 -11.91 -22.97
CA ALA A 64 22.10 -10.99 -24.06
C ALA A 64 22.99 -9.80 -23.63
N ILE A 65 22.76 -9.25 -22.44
CA ILE A 65 23.59 -8.18 -21.88
C ILE A 65 25.01 -8.68 -21.64
N HIS A 66 25.16 -9.81 -20.97
CA HIS A 66 26.45 -10.37 -20.59
C HIS A 66 27.30 -10.73 -21.80
N VAL A 67 26.71 -11.36 -22.84
CA VAL A 67 27.41 -11.65 -24.09
C VAL A 67 27.88 -10.35 -24.76
N THR A 68 27.06 -9.30 -24.77
CA THR A 68 27.41 -8.03 -25.40
C THR A 68 28.52 -7.30 -24.62
N GLU A 69 28.47 -7.35 -23.29
CA GLU A 69 29.50 -6.78 -22.42
C GLU A 69 30.84 -7.52 -22.52
N ARG A 70 30.82 -8.85 -22.71
CA ARG A 70 32.04 -9.64 -22.99
C ARG A 70 32.70 -9.25 -24.32
N LEU A 71 31.95 -8.69 -25.26
CA LEU A 71 32.47 -8.13 -26.51
C LEU A 71 32.97 -6.68 -26.34
N GLY A 72 33.00 -6.15 -25.11
CA GLY A 72 33.45 -4.79 -24.81
C GLY A 72 32.44 -3.70 -25.18
N LEU A 73 31.21 -4.08 -25.54
CA LEU A 73 30.16 -3.14 -25.95
C LEU A 73 29.29 -2.76 -24.74
N SER A 74 29.14 -1.46 -24.48
CA SER A 74 28.22 -1.00 -23.43
C SER A 74 26.78 -1.07 -23.94
N VAL A 75 25.96 -1.95 -23.36
CA VAL A 75 24.54 -2.04 -23.70
C VAL A 75 23.81 -0.80 -23.16
N ARG A 76 23.05 -0.10 -24.01
CA ARG A 76 22.25 1.07 -23.61
C ARG A 76 20.79 0.71 -23.36
N ALA A 77 20.26 -0.21 -24.15
CA ALA A 77 18.89 -0.70 -24.06
C ALA A 77 18.84 -2.10 -24.68
N VAL A 78 18.07 -2.98 -24.07
CA VAL A 78 17.69 -4.27 -24.67
C VAL A 78 16.22 -4.23 -24.98
N GLY A 79 15.89 -4.58 -26.22
CA GLY A 79 14.56 -4.49 -26.75
C GLY A 79 14.32 -5.49 -27.86
N SER A 80 13.06 -5.60 -28.27
CA SER A 80 12.66 -6.38 -29.43
C SER A 80 12.10 -5.45 -30.50
N SER A 81 12.28 -5.84 -31.76
CA SER A 81 11.73 -5.15 -32.92
C SER A 81 11.37 -6.20 -33.97
N PRO A 82 10.29 -6.01 -34.75
CA PRO A 82 10.11 -6.80 -35.97
C PRO A 82 11.31 -6.55 -36.88
N ILE A 83 11.73 -7.59 -37.62
CA ILE A 83 13.03 -7.80 -38.31
C ILE A 83 13.54 -6.65 -39.22
N ASP A 84 12.80 -5.57 -39.38
CA ASP A 84 13.09 -4.52 -40.39
C ASP A 84 13.12 -3.09 -39.81
N LYS A 85 13.28 -2.92 -38.50
CA LYS A 85 13.30 -1.57 -37.89
C LYS A 85 14.51 -1.36 -37.00
N GLN A 86 15.34 -0.38 -37.37
CA GLN A 86 16.52 0.09 -36.61
C GLN A 86 16.21 0.65 -35.21
N ARG A 87 14.93 0.83 -34.87
CA ARG A 87 14.49 1.28 -33.55
C ARG A 87 13.73 0.17 -32.85
N PHE A 88 14.07 -0.08 -31.59
CA PHE A 88 13.33 -0.99 -30.72
C PHE A 88 11.87 -0.51 -30.59
N ARG A 89 10.93 -1.39 -30.93
CA ARG A 89 9.50 -1.14 -30.71
C ARG A 89 9.11 -1.45 -29.26
N TRP A 90 9.82 -2.35 -28.61
CA TRP A 90 9.69 -2.68 -27.19
C TRP A 90 11.05 -2.57 -26.51
N VAL A 91 11.11 -1.93 -25.34
CA VAL A 91 12.34 -1.77 -24.56
C VAL A 91 12.12 -2.38 -23.19
N PHE A 92 12.77 -3.51 -22.94
CA PHE A 92 12.62 -4.26 -21.68
C PHE A 92 13.49 -3.68 -20.58
N ARG A 93 14.77 -3.34 -20.89
CA ARG A 93 15.71 -2.87 -19.87
C ARG A 93 16.64 -1.79 -20.41
N ARG A 94 16.87 -0.75 -19.61
CA ARG A 94 17.88 0.29 -19.83
C ARG A 94 18.89 0.24 -18.67
N PRO A 95 20.04 -0.44 -18.80
CA PRO A 95 21.04 -0.42 -17.75
C PRO A 95 21.54 1.03 -17.54
N GLN A 96 21.40 1.55 -16.32
CA GLN A 96 21.88 2.87 -15.95
C GLN A 96 23.43 2.88 -16.01
N ARG A 97 23.99 3.67 -16.93
CA ARG A 97 25.45 3.87 -17.02
C ARG A 97 26.01 4.38 -15.70
N LYS A 98 26.91 3.62 -15.07
CA LYS A 98 27.98 4.21 -14.25
C LYS A 98 28.98 4.86 -15.21
N ARG A 99 28.88 6.18 -15.42
CA ARG A 99 29.87 6.95 -16.17
C ARG A 99 31.13 7.07 -15.31
N VAL A 100 32.14 6.25 -15.58
CA VAL A 100 33.53 6.56 -15.17
C VAL A 100 34.20 7.20 -16.38
N SER A 101 34.35 8.52 -16.34
CA SER A 101 35.09 9.27 -17.36
C SER A 101 36.49 9.59 -16.84
N THR A 102 37.47 8.79 -17.24
CA THR A 102 38.89 9.15 -17.16
C THR A 102 39.37 9.54 -18.55
N ARG A 103 39.54 10.83 -18.80
CA ARG A 103 40.43 11.33 -19.87
C ARG A 103 41.26 12.48 -19.31
N LEU A 104 42.55 12.18 -19.13
CA LEU A 104 43.62 13.14 -18.95
C LEU A 104 43.66 14.06 -20.18
N LEU A 105 43.55 15.36 -19.95
CA LEU A 105 43.76 16.41 -20.94
C LEU A 105 44.92 17.27 -20.44
N GLU A 106 45.97 17.36 -21.24
CA GLU A 106 47.04 18.33 -21.04
C GLU A 106 46.45 19.76 -21.11
N PRO A 107 46.81 20.65 -20.18
CA PRO A 107 46.18 21.96 -20.10
C PRO A 107 46.77 22.91 -21.16
N SER A 108 45.97 23.20 -22.18
CA SER A 108 46.20 24.36 -23.05
C SER A 108 45.94 25.65 -22.28
N ARG A 109 46.70 26.72 -22.55
CA ARG A 109 46.66 27.99 -21.80
C ARG A 109 45.28 28.68 -21.76
N LEU A 110 44.36 28.31 -22.64
CA LEU A 110 42.96 28.74 -22.63
C LEU A 110 42.13 28.07 -21.52
N LEU A 111 42.43 26.81 -21.17
CA LEU A 111 41.77 26.08 -20.08
C LEU A 111 42.12 26.69 -18.72
N VAL A 112 43.35 27.19 -18.53
CA VAL A 112 43.77 27.88 -17.30
C VAL A 112 42.98 29.17 -17.10
N GLY A 113 42.72 29.92 -18.17
CA GLY A 113 41.86 31.11 -18.12
C GLY A 113 40.42 30.81 -17.71
N CYS A 114 39.81 29.76 -18.30
CA CYS A 114 38.45 29.34 -17.96
C CYS A 114 38.34 28.72 -16.56
N VAL A 115 39.38 28.01 -16.09
CA VAL A 115 39.40 27.46 -14.72
C VAL A 115 39.50 28.60 -13.70
N CYS A 116 40.33 29.62 -13.95
CA CYS A 116 40.40 30.78 -13.06
C CYS A 116 39.08 31.56 -13.01
N SER A 117 38.40 31.77 -14.14
CA SER A 117 37.09 32.43 -14.12
C SER A 117 36.03 31.57 -13.43
N PHE A 118 36.05 30.25 -13.63
CA PHE A 118 35.14 29.33 -12.94
C PHE A 118 35.39 29.33 -11.43
N VAL A 119 36.64 29.31 -10.98
CA VAL A 119 37.00 29.37 -9.55
C VAL A 119 36.52 30.68 -8.93
N VAL A 120 36.72 31.83 -9.58
CA VAL A 120 36.23 33.13 -9.08
C VAL A 120 34.71 33.18 -9.00
N VAL A 121 34.01 32.65 -10.02
CA VAL A 121 32.53 32.58 -10.02
C VAL A 121 32.02 31.61 -8.95
N THR A 122 32.67 30.47 -8.73
CA THR A 122 32.28 29.53 -7.67
C THR A 122 32.55 30.09 -6.27
N LEU A 123 33.64 30.84 -6.08
CA LEU A 123 34.00 31.43 -4.79
C LEU A 123 33.10 32.62 -4.42
N ALA A 124 32.74 33.45 -5.42
CA ALA A 124 31.75 34.50 -5.24
C ALA A 124 30.35 33.91 -4.99
N GLY A 125 30.00 32.82 -5.69
CA GLY A 125 28.75 32.10 -5.49
C GLY A 125 28.63 31.45 -4.10
N SER A 126 29.72 30.89 -3.56
CA SER A 126 29.71 30.27 -2.23
C SER A 126 29.52 31.29 -1.10
N LEU A 127 30.10 32.49 -1.22
CA LEU A 127 29.91 33.56 -0.22
C LEU A 127 28.47 34.11 -0.21
N ILE A 128 27.83 34.17 -1.38
CA ILE A 128 26.41 34.56 -1.50
C ILE A 128 25.49 33.42 -1.02
N ALA A 129 25.85 32.16 -1.26
CA ALA A 129 25.11 30.98 -0.78
C ALA A 129 25.20 30.82 0.75
N ASP A 130 26.33 31.15 1.36
CA ASP A 130 26.49 31.10 2.83
C ASP A 130 25.65 32.18 3.53
N SER A 131 25.59 33.39 2.97
CA SER A 131 24.75 34.46 3.53
C SER A 131 23.24 34.21 3.33
N MET A 132 22.83 33.62 2.19
CA MET A 132 21.43 33.23 1.97
C MET A 132 21.02 32.00 2.79
N SER A 133 21.91 31.02 2.97
CA SER A 133 21.62 29.82 3.78
C SER A 133 21.54 30.13 5.28
N ALA A 134 22.17 31.20 5.77
CA ALA A 134 21.96 31.69 7.13
C ALA A 134 20.54 32.24 7.32
N GLN A 135 20.05 33.06 6.37
CA GLN A 135 18.69 33.62 6.43
C GLN A 135 17.57 32.59 6.19
N ILE A 136 17.83 31.55 5.39
CA ILE A 136 16.89 30.45 5.16
C ILE A 136 16.82 29.53 6.39
N ARG A 137 17.96 29.23 7.05
CA ARG A 137 17.99 28.42 8.29
C ARG A 137 17.23 29.09 9.46
N GLU A 138 17.25 30.41 9.55
CA GLU A 138 16.51 31.16 10.57
C GLU A 138 14.98 31.09 10.35
N ARG A 139 14.53 31.07 9.08
CA ARG A 139 13.13 30.93 8.70
C ARG A 139 12.63 29.49 8.82
N GLU A 140 13.46 28.52 8.44
CA GLU A 140 13.16 27.09 8.59
C GLU A 140 13.07 26.68 10.06
N ARG A 141 13.94 27.18 10.95
CA ARG A 141 13.84 26.89 12.40
C ARG A 141 12.52 27.35 13.02
N ARG A 142 11.98 28.51 12.59
CA ARG A 142 10.67 28.99 13.07
C ARG A 142 9.50 28.21 12.50
N LEU A 143 9.63 27.62 11.32
CA LEU A 143 8.61 26.77 10.70
C LEU A 143 8.66 25.33 11.22
N VAL A 144 9.85 24.77 11.45
CA VAL A 144 10.06 23.42 12.02
C VAL A 144 9.62 23.35 13.48
N LEU A 145 9.81 24.41 14.27
CA LEU A 145 9.25 24.47 15.64
C LEU A 145 7.72 24.55 15.66
N LYS A 146 7.10 25.17 14.64
CA LYS A 146 5.63 25.25 14.53
C LYS A 146 5.02 23.99 13.90
N LEU A 147 5.73 23.33 12.98
CA LEU A 147 5.29 22.10 12.33
C LEU A 147 5.57 20.86 13.18
N GLY A 148 6.66 20.83 13.95
CA GLY A 148 6.98 19.73 14.86
C GLY A 148 5.94 19.56 15.97
N ALA A 149 5.43 20.66 16.52
CA ALA A 149 4.39 20.61 17.55
C ALA A 149 3.02 20.13 17.04
N HIS A 150 2.76 20.19 15.73
CA HIS A 150 1.54 19.65 15.11
C HIS A 150 1.75 18.26 14.51
N ALA A 151 2.98 17.93 14.10
CA ALA A 151 3.36 16.59 13.64
C ALA A 151 3.40 15.59 14.80
N ASP A 152 3.94 15.95 15.97
CA ASP A 152 3.99 15.07 17.15
C ASP A 152 2.59 14.73 17.70
N GLU A 153 1.63 15.67 17.60
CA GLU A 153 0.24 15.44 18.04
C GLU A 153 -0.51 14.51 17.06
N LEU A 154 -0.26 14.65 15.75
CA LEU A 154 -0.84 13.77 14.73
C LEU A 154 -0.19 12.39 14.71
N GLU A 155 1.13 12.30 14.90
CA GLU A 155 1.89 11.05 14.90
C GLU A 155 1.53 10.18 16.12
N ARG A 156 1.27 10.80 17.28
CA ARG A 156 0.73 10.09 18.45
C ARG A 156 -0.69 9.56 18.22
N GLN A 157 -1.53 10.27 17.47
CA GLN A 157 -2.89 9.83 17.14
C GLN A 157 -2.92 8.74 16.06
N THR A 158 -1.96 8.74 15.11
CA THR A 158 -1.87 7.70 14.08
C THR A 158 -1.25 6.41 14.62
N LEU A 159 -0.20 6.49 15.44
CA LEU A 159 0.42 5.31 16.05
C LEU A 159 -0.54 4.56 17.01
N GLN A 160 -1.42 5.27 17.72
CA GLN A 160 -2.46 4.62 18.54
C GLN A 160 -3.57 3.98 17.70
N ARG A 161 -3.90 4.51 16.52
CA ARG A 161 -4.91 3.91 15.62
C ARG A 161 -4.38 2.71 14.85
N GLU A 162 -3.13 2.73 14.43
CA GLU A 162 -2.52 1.61 13.69
C GLU A 162 -2.22 0.41 14.59
N THR A 163 -1.83 0.64 15.85
CA THR A 163 -1.65 -0.46 16.82
C THR A 163 -2.97 -1.12 17.21
N LEU A 164 -4.07 -0.38 17.32
CA LEU A 164 -5.40 -0.95 17.56
C LEU A 164 -5.97 -1.69 16.34
N ALA A 165 -5.71 -1.20 15.11
CA ALA A 165 -6.13 -1.87 13.89
C ALA A 165 -5.35 -3.16 13.61
N ALA A 166 -4.04 -3.17 13.86
CA ALA A 166 -3.20 -4.37 13.75
C ALA A 166 -3.63 -5.45 14.76
N VAL A 167 -3.87 -5.07 16.02
CA VAL A 167 -4.37 -6.00 17.05
C VAL A 167 -5.80 -6.48 16.77
N ALA A 168 -6.67 -5.66 16.15
CA ALA A 168 -8.00 -6.08 15.73
C ALA A 168 -7.97 -7.08 14.56
N SER A 169 -6.96 -7.01 13.69
CA SER A 169 -6.78 -7.93 12.57
C SER A 169 -6.12 -9.26 12.94
N GLU A 170 -5.48 -9.32 14.11
CA GLU A 170 -4.78 -10.51 14.62
C GLU A 170 -5.59 -11.26 15.68
N PHE A 171 -6.90 -10.98 15.80
CA PHE A 171 -7.80 -11.92 16.47
C PHE A 171 -7.90 -13.18 15.61
N PRO A 172 -7.43 -14.35 16.11
CA PRO A 172 -7.47 -15.58 15.33
C PRO A 172 -8.92 -15.84 14.98
N ARG A 173 -9.25 -15.98 13.69
CA ARG A 173 -10.60 -16.35 13.21
C ARG A 173 -11.19 -17.54 13.97
N PHE A 174 -10.32 -18.39 14.54
CA PHE A 174 -10.63 -19.52 15.41
C PHE A 174 -11.29 -19.16 16.75
N ARG A 175 -10.90 -18.03 17.39
CA ARG A 175 -11.50 -17.59 18.67
C ARG A 175 -12.90 -17.03 18.49
N LEU A 176 -13.16 -16.36 17.36
CA LEU A 176 -14.47 -15.76 17.09
C LEU A 176 -15.54 -16.84 16.86
N THR A 177 -15.21 -17.95 16.19
CA THR A 177 -16.12 -19.11 16.08
C THR A 177 -16.40 -19.79 17.42
N SER A 178 -15.40 -19.90 18.31
CA SER A 178 -15.64 -20.44 19.67
C SER A 178 -16.58 -19.54 20.46
N LEU A 179 -16.32 -18.23 20.48
CA LEU A 179 -17.15 -17.26 21.18
C LEU A 179 -18.58 -17.20 20.65
N LEU A 180 -18.77 -17.30 19.33
CA LEU A 180 -20.12 -17.39 18.75
C LEU A 180 -20.85 -18.66 19.19
N ASN A 181 -20.15 -19.79 19.26
CA ASN A 181 -20.73 -21.05 19.72
C ASN A 181 -21.08 -21.01 21.21
N GLU A 182 -20.23 -20.38 22.03
CA GLU A 182 -20.50 -20.15 23.45
C GLU A 182 -21.65 -19.19 23.68
N ILE A 183 -21.74 -18.11 22.90
CA ILE A 183 -22.89 -17.19 22.92
C ILE A 183 -24.17 -17.93 22.54
N ALA A 184 -24.13 -18.75 21.48
CA ALA A 184 -25.29 -19.55 21.06
C ALA A 184 -25.70 -20.58 22.12
N ALA A 185 -24.74 -21.20 22.82
CA ALA A 185 -25.01 -22.17 23.89
C ALA A 185 -25.49 -21.53 25.20
N ALA A 186 -25.05 -20.30 25.49
CA ALA A 186 -25.40 -19.56 26.70
C ALA A 186 -26.65 -18.67 26.54
N LEU A 187 -27.19 -18.56 25.32
CA LEU A 187 -28.37 -17.75 25.04
C LEU A 187 -29.63 -18.40 25.64
N PRO A 188 -30.46 -17.65 26.40
CA PRO A 188 -31.74 -18.15 26.89
C PRO A 188 -32.70 -18.55 25.76
N ALA A 189 -33.53 -19.57 25.99
CA ALA A 189 -34.48 -20.08 24.98
C ALA A 189 -35.54 -19.06 24.53
N ASP A 190 -35.77 -18.02 25.34
CA ASP A 190 -36.70 -16.93 25.13
C ASP A 190 -36.04 -15.67 24.52
N ALA A 191 -34.72 -15.69 24.29
CA ALA A 191 -33.96 -14.62 23.67
C ALA A 191 -33.55 -14.96 22.23
N ARG A 192 -33.57 -13.95 21.36
CA ARG A 192 -33.14 -14.07 19.95
C ARG A 192 -32.09 -13.01 19.63
N VAL A 193 -30.97 -13.43 19.06
CA VAL A 193 -29.95 -12.51 18.52
C VAL A 193 -30.25 -12.26 17.05
N ASP A 194 -30.26 -11.00 16.62
CA ASP A 194 -30.50 -10.59 15.22
C ASP A 194 -29.29 -9.91 14.59
N GLN A 195 -28.44 -9.29 15.40
CA GLN A 195 -27.26 -8.56 14.95
C GLN A 195 -26.02 -8.97 15.75
N ILE A 196 -24.94 -9.28 15.05
CA ILE A 196 -23.62 -9.50 15.65
C ILE A 196 -22.62 -8.68 14.86
N GLU A 197 -21.92 -7.78 15.55
CA GLU A 197 -20.95 -6.88 14.96
C GLU A 197 -19.64 -6.96 15.74
N PHE A 198 -18.53 -7.19 15.05
CA PHE A 198 -17.20 -7.16 15.62
C PHE A 198 -16.43 -5.98 15.03
N ALA A 199 -16.17 -4.98 15.85
CA ALA A 199 -15.47 -3.76 15.46
C ALA A 199 -14.63 -3.21 16.63
N ASP A 200 -13.48 -2.64 16.32
CA ASP A 200 -12.57 -2.00 17.30
C ASP A 200 -12.20 -2.88 18.50
N GLY A 201 -11.97 -4.18 18.27
CA GLY A 201 -11.64 -5.13 19.34
C GLY A 201 -12.78 -5.36 20.34
N ALA A 202 -14.02 -5.07 19.96
CA ALA A 202 -15.21 -5.32 20.75
C ALA A 202 -16.26 -6.09 19.94
N LEU A 203 -16.88 -7.07 20.60
CA LEU A 203 -18.02 -7.81 20.09
C LEU A 203 -19.31 -7.16 20.59
N THR A 204 -20.17 -6.75 19.67
CA THR A 204 -21.47 -6.16 19.98
C THR A 204 -22.56 -7.11 19.49
N ILE A 205 -23.49 -7.47 20.37
CA ILE A 205 -24.66 -8.29 20.06
C ILE A 205 -25.92 -7.44 20.22
N GLY A 206 -26.78 -7.50 19.20
CA GLY A 206 -28.14 -6.96 19.20
C GLY A 206 -29.14 -8.10 19.15
N GLY A 207 -30.25 -7.94 19.85
CA GLY A 207 -31.29 -8.96 19.88
C GLY A 207 -32.55 -8.53 20.60
N PHE A 208 -33.44 -9.49 20.81
CA PHE A 208 -34.70 -9.35 21.52
C PHE A 208 -34.73 -10.36 22.67
N ALA A 209 -35.18 -9.92 23.84
CA ALA A 209 -35.38 -10.80 24.98
C ALA A 209 -36.48 -10.20 25.87
N PRO A 210 -37.34 -11.00 26.52
CA PRO A 210 -38.38 -10.48 27.41
C PRO A 210 -37.78 -9.76 28.63
N GLU A 211 -36.65 -10.23 29.16
CA GLU A 211 -35.89 -9.59 30.24
C GLU A 211 -34.39 -9.45 29.86
N PRO A 212 -34.00 -8.40 29.11
CA PRO A 212 -32.64 -8.27 28.59
C PRO A 212 -31.53 -8.27 29.66
N GLY A 213 -31.78 -7.61 30.79
CA GLY A 213 -30.82 -7.58 31.90
C GLY A 213 -30.58 -8.95 32.51
N ARG A 214 -31.63 -9.77 32.62
CA ARG A 214 -31.55 -11.13 33.12
C ARG A 214 -30.89 -12.06 32.11
N ALA A 215 -31.25 -11.94 30.83
CA ALA A 215 -30.64 -12.72 29.75
C ALA A 215 -29.11 -12.54 29.71
N ILE A 216 -28.64 -11.29 29.78
CA ILE A 216 -27.20 -11.01 29.83
C ILE A 216 -26.56 -11.52 31.13
N ALA A 217 -27.25 -11.45 32.27
CA ALA A 217 -26.74 -11.98 33.53
C ALA A 217 -26.63 -13.52 33.52
N GLU A 218 -27.57 -14.22 32.89
CA GLU A 218 -27.55 -15.67 32.71
C GLU A 218 -26.44 -16.08 31.72
N MET A 219 -26.27 -15.37 30.61
CA MET A 219 -25.16 -15.60 29.67
C MET A 219 -23.79 -15.51 30.35
N LYS A 220 -23.60 -14.51 31.24
CA LYS A 220 -22.37 -14.36 32.03
C LYS A 220 -22.13 -15.50 33.03
N ARG A 221 -23.19 -16.10 33.55
CA ARG A 221 -23.09 -17.22 34.50
C ARG A 221 -22.75 -18.52 33.79
N HIS A 222 -23.31 -18.75 32.61
CA HIS A 222 -23.12 -19.98 31.85
C HIS A 222 -21.79 -19.99 31.08
N ALA A 223 -21.28 -18.82 30.68
CA ALA A 223 -20.00 -18.70 29.98
C ALA A 223 -19.11 -17.65 30.67
N PRO A 224 -18.10 -18.08 31.46
CA PRO A 224 -17.18 -17.18 32.16
C PRO A 224 -16.42 -16.23 31.24
N GLU A 225 -16.15 -16.67 30.00
CA GLU A 225 -15.50 -15.87 28.95
C GLU A 225 -16.36 -14.67 28.51
N LEU A 226 -17.68 -14.72 28.79
CA LEU A 226 -18.64 -13.67 28.47
C LEU A 226 -18.89 -12.71 29.64
N SER A 227 -18.20 -12.88 30.77
CA SER A 227 -18.34 -12.04 31.98
C SER A 227 -18.20 -10.53 31.71
N GLY A 228 -17.40 -10.17 30.70
CA GLY A 228 -17.17 -8.79 30.27
C GLY A 228 -18.30 -8.14 29.48
N PHE A 229 -19.38 -8.85 29.11
CA PHE A 229 -20.49 -8.26 28.38
C PHE A 229 -21.16 -7.15 29.21
N ARG A 230 -21.44 -6.00 28.61
CA ARG A 230 -22.17 -4.91 29.26
C ARG A 230 -23.39 -4.59 28.42
N LEU A 231 -24.54 -4.50 29.07
CA LEU A 231 -25.77 -4.03 28.44
C LEU A 231 -25.60 -2.53 28.17
N GLU A 232 -25.64 -2.14 26.89
CA GLU A 232 -25.45 -0.75 26.45
C GLU A 232 -26.79 -0.02 26.32
N SER A 233 -27.80 -0.69 25.77
CA SER A 233 -29.12 -0.10 25.62
C SER A 233 -30.21 -1.17 25.65
N VAL A 234 -31.38 -0.75 26.14
CA VAL A 234 -32.63 -1.50 26.04
C VAL A 234 -33.66 -0.55 25.45
N THR A 235 -34.22 -0.92 24.32
CA THR A 235 -35.29 -0.18 23.65
C THR A 235 -36.59 -0.93 23.84
N ALA A 236 -37.51 -0.35 24.59
CA ALA A 236 -38.87 -0.87 24.68
C ALA A 236 -39.53 -0.78 23.30
N ASN A 237 -40.11 -1.88 22.83
CA ASN A 237 -40.79 -1.89 21.56
C ASN A 237 -42.19 -1.25 21.74
N PRO A 238 -42.58 -0.27 20.91
CA PRO A 238 -43.89 0.38 20.99
C PRO A 238 -45.07 -0.58 20.69
N ASN A 239 -44.83 -1.75 20.10
CA ASN A 239 -45.88 -2.72 19.79
C ASN A 239 -46.16 -3.66 20.98
N PRO A 240 -47.41 -3.73 21.47
CA PRO A 240 -47.78 -4.66 22.53
C PRO A 240 -47.67 -6.11 22.04
N GLY A 241 -46.71 -6.86 22.60
CA GLY A 241 -46.43 -8.25 22.25
C GLY A 241 -45.05 -8.49 21.63
N GLU A 242 -44.33 -7.43 21.26
CA GLU A 242 -42.96 -7.55 20.78
C GLU A 242 -41.97 -7.43 21.95
N GLN A 243 -41.01 -8.35 22.00
CA GLN A 243 -39.98 -8.36 23.02
C GLN A 243 -39.12 -7.07 22.93
N PRO A 244 -38.64 -6.53 24.06
CA PRO A 244 -37.75 -5.38 24.03
C PRO A 244 -36.44 -5.72 23.34
N GLN A 245 -35.93 -4.77 22.56
CA GLN A 245 -34.65 -4.90 21.88
C GLN A 245 -33.53 -4.55 22.85
N PHE A 246 -32.43 -5.29 22.79
CA PHE A 246 -31.24 -5.05 23.58
C PHE A 246 -30.00 -4.95 22.72
N ARG A 247 -29.04 -4.16 23.19
CA ARG A 247 -27.68 -4.13 22.66
C ARG A 247 -26.71 -4.34 23.80
N ALA A 248 -25.80 -5.30 23.65
CA ALA A 248 -24.77 -5.60 24.63
C ALA A 248 -23.40 -5.67 23.95
N ARG A 249 -22.37 -5.19 24.64
CA ARG A 249 -21.00 -5.11 24.13
C ARG A 249 -20.00 -5.77 25.06
N LEU A 250 -19.11 -6.56 24.49
CA LEU A 250 -17.97 -7.20 25.13
C LEU A 250 -16.70 -6.61 24.53
N ARG A 251 -15.84 -6.00 25.36
CA ARG A 251 -14.50 -5.58 24.93
C ARG A 251 -13.54 -6.76 25.08
N LEU A 252 -12.80 -7.07 24.01
CA LEU A 252 -11.90 -8.22 23.93
C LEU A 252 -10.41 -7.81 24.00
N LEU A 253 -10.10 -6.52 24.15
CA LEU A 253 -8.72 -6.00 24.19
C LEU A 253 -7.96 -6.44 25.45
N ALA A 254 -6.89 -7.20 25.17
CA ALA A 254 -5.71 -7.55 25.96
C ALA A 254 -5.51 -6.82 27.31
N GLU A 255 -5.83 -7.51 28.41
CA GLU A 255 -5.05 -7.41 29.64
C GLU A 255 -3.78 -8.28 29.50
N THR A 256 -2.78 -7.80 28.77
CA THR A 256 -1.39 -8.09 29.17
C THR A 256 -1.03 -7.07 30.23
N LYS A 257 -1.31 -7.44 31.48
CA LYS A 257 -0.83 -6.73 32.66
C LYS A 257 0.71 -6.79 32.70
N PRO A 258 1.42 -5.68 32.97
CA PRO A 258 2.87 -5.71 33.18
C PRO A 258 3.25 -6.51 34.43
#